data_AF-A0A3D1HC15-F1
#
_entry.id   AF-A0A3D1HC15-F1
#
_cell.length_a   1.000
_cell.length_b   1.000
_cell.length_c   1.000
_cell.angle_alpha   90.00
_cell.angle_beta   90.00
_cell.angle_gamma   90.00
#
_symmetry.space_group_name_H-M   'P 1'
#
loop_
_entity.id
_entity.type
_entity.pdbx_description
1 polymer ?
#
loop_
_entity_poly.entity_id
_entity_poly.type
_entity_poly.pdbx_seq_one_letter_code
_entity_poly.pdbx_strand_id
1 'polypeptide(L)'
;MKHEAFAEAVSMLDDKFVEEALKPFPKRSSAPALRICFAAAACAAAICAFLFIPRGKAADILVRGENPSVSPIAITSEDDKNDAVRTHAFEVAEIPVEITADAKTTVSVSDGTVSLVGKNAEKASSELEIDRNAEILWSVVLANTNEEFTLTVKTGNHSRVLALVFDEGANDWVVREKSAY
;
A
#
# COMPACT_ATOMS: atom_id res chain seq x y z
N MET A 1 -3.52 61.25 -79.94
CA MET A 1 -2.71 61.25 -78.70
C MET A 1 -3.59 61.28 -77.43
N LYS A 2 -4.51 60.32 -77.24
CA LYS A 2 -5.30 60.18 -75.99
C LYS A 2 -5.65 58.72 -75.62
N HIS A 3 -5.03 57.72 -76.27
CA HIS A 3 -5.34 56.31 -76.03
C HIS A 3 -4.18 55.49 -75.44
N GLU A 4 -3.02 56.12 -75.16
CA GLU A 4 -1.84 55.41 -74.65
C GLU A 4 -1.69 55.52 -73.12
N ALA A 5 -2.24 56.57 -72.49
CA ALA A 5 -2.18 56.73 -71.03
C ALA A 5 -3.12 55.79 -70.24
N PHE A 6 -4.07 55.13 -70.91
CA PHE A 6 -5.03 54.22 -70.25
C PHE A 6 -4.56 52.76 -70.26
N ALA A 7 -3.64 52.39 -71.16
CA ALA A 7 -3.11 51.03 -71.27
C ALA A 7 -2.01 50.74 -70.22
N GLU A 8 -1.31 51.79 -69.76
CA GLU A 8 -0.21 51.66 -68.79
C GLU A 8 -0.68 51.57 -67.33
N ALA A 9 -1.91 52.02 -67.02
CA ALA A 9 -2.44 51.99 -65.65
C ALA A 9 -3.09 50.64 -65.27
N VAL A 10 -3.35 49.75 -66.24
CA VAL A 10 -4.02 48.46 -66.00
C VAL A 10 -3.03 47.28 -65.89
N SER A 11 -1.78 47.45 -66.32
CA SER A 11 -0.78 46.37 -66.30
C SER A 11 0.02 46.23 -64.99
N MET A 12 -0.15 47.14 -64.02
CA MET A 12 0.60 47.13 -62.75
C MET A 12 -0.13 46.48 -61.56
N LEU A 13 -1.30 45.88 -61.79
CA LEU A 13 -2.15 45.29 -60.75
C LEU A 13 -2.48 43.84 -61.08
N ASP A 14 -1.51 42.91 -61.05
CA ASP A 14 -1.85 41.55 -60.58
C ASP A 14 -0.68 40.61 -60.25
N ASP A 15 0.53 40.82 -60.78
CA ASP A 15 1.57 39.77 -60.66
C ASP A 15 2.05 39.53 -59.23
N LYS A 16 1.93 40.53 -58.34
CA LYS A 16 2.32 40.40 -56.93
C LYS A 16 1.29 39.67 -56.06
N PHE A 17 0.03 39.57 -56.49
CA PHE A 17 -1.00 38.86 -55.73
C PHE A 17 -1.13 37.39 -56.13
N VAL A 18 -0.78 37.06 -57.38
CA VAL A 18 -0.76 35.66 -57.86
C VAL A 18 0.40 34.88 -57.23
N GLU A 19 1.58 35.49 -57.03
CA GLU A 19 2.72 34.81 -56.36
C GLU A 19 2.47 34.52 -54.87
N GLU A 20 1.72 35.36 -54.16
CA GLU A 20 1.39 35.15 -52.74
C GLU A 20 0.36 34.02 -52.54
N ALA A 21 -0.54 33.83 -53.50
CA ALA A 21 -1.57 32.77 -53.47
C ALA A 21 -1.01 31.37 -53.82
N LEU A 22 0.21 31.28 -54.37
CA LEU A 22 0.88 30.03 -54.71
C LEU A 22 1.79 29.49 -53.61
N LYS A 23 1.95 30.20 -52.48
CA LYS A 23 2.69 29.64 -51.34
C LYS A 23 1.89 28.46 -50.78
N PRO A 24 2.41 27.22 -50.84
CA PRO A 24 1.72 26.10 -50.22
C PRO A 24 1.62 26.40 -48.71
N PHE A 25 0.39 26.46 -48.20
CA PHE A 25 0.14 26.51 -46.77
C PHE A 25 1.02 25.45 -46.08
N PRO A 26 1.68 25.76 -44.95
CA PRO A 26 2.43 24.74 -44.22
C PRO A 26 1.44 23.63 -43.89
N LYS A 27 1.66 22.44 -44.45
CA LYS A 27 0.95 21.22 -44.06
C LYS A 27 1.15 21.11 -42.57
N ARG A 28 0.10 21.41 -41.80
CA ARG A 28 0.03 21.08 -40.38
C ARG A 28 0.21 19.56 -40.36
N SER A 29 1.40 19.09 -39.98
CA SER A 29 1.70 17.67 -39.94
C SER A 29 0.76 17.05 -38.91
N SER A 30 -0.36 16.53 -39.38
CA SER A 30 -1.18 15.62 -38.60
C SER A 30 -0.34 14.35 -38.49
N ALA A 31 0.43 14.26 -37.41
CA ALA A 31 0.95 12.99 -36.94
C ALA A 31 0.06 12.49 -35.78
N PRO A 32 -1.22 12.11 -36.02
CA PRO A 32 -2.03 11.47 -35.00
C PRO A 32 -1.42 10.11 -34.62
N ALA A 33 -0.66 9.48 -35.53
CA ALA A 33 0.04 8.23 -35.29
C ALA A 33 1.10 8.34 -34.18
N LEU A 34 1.82 9.47 -34.07
CA LEU A 34 2.85 9.62 -33.05
C LEU A 34 2.24 9.73 -31.63
N ARG A 35 1.07 10.35 -31.50
CA ARG A 35 0.34 10.44 -30.21
C ARG A 35 -0.23 9.09 -29.76
N ILE A 36 -0.63 8.22 -30.70
CA ILE A 36 -1.15 6.88 -30.38
C ILE A 36 -0.02 5.96 -29.89
N CYS A 37 1.20 6.11 -30.42
CA CYS A 37 2.36 5.33 -29.97
C CYS A 37 2.80 5.67 -28.53
N PHE A 38 2.73 6.93 -28.10
CA PHE A 38 3.05 7.30 -26.71
C PHE A 38 2.00 6.83 -25.70
N ALA A 39 0.72 6.83 -26.07
CA ALA A 39 -0.35 6.31 -25.21
C ALA A 39 -0.23 4.79 -25.00
N ALA A 40 0.08 4.03 -26.06
CA ALA A 40 0.27 2.59 -25.98
C ALA A 40 1.47 2.19 -25.09
N ALA A 41 2.58 2.93 -25.17
CA ALA A 41 3.77 2.66 -24.35
C ALA A 41 3.53 2.92 -22.85
N ALA A 42 2.78 3.97 -22.50
CA ALA A 42 2.44 4.26 -21.11
C ALA A 42 1.51 3.20 -20.50
N CYS A 43 0.52 2.72 -21.26
CA CYS A 43 -0.35 1.63 -20.83
C CYS A 43 0.41 0.31 -20.67
N ALA A 44 1.33 -0.01 -21.60
CA ALA A 44 2.17 -1.20 -21.49
C ALA A 44 3.10 -1.14 -20.26
N ALA A 45 3.70 0.02 -19.97
CA ALA A 45 4.53 0.21 -18.79
C ALA A 45 3.73 0.08 -17.48
N ALA A 46 2.50 0.60 -17.43
CA ALA A 46 1.62 0.45 -16.27
C ALA A 46 1.19 -1.02 -16.06
N ILE A 47 0.84 -1.74 -17.13
CA ILE A 47 0.48 -3.16 -17.04
C ILE A 47 1.68 -4.00 -16.59
N CYS A 48 2.87 -3.72 -17.11
CA CYS A 48 4.10 -4.37 -16.65
C CYS A 48 4.37 -4.07 -15.17
N ALA A 49 4.23 -2.83 -14.72
CA ALA A 49 4.40 -2.47 -13.31
C ALA A 49 3.42 -3.23 -12.38
N PHE A 50 2.18 -3.45 -12.81
CA PHE A 50 1.21 -4.29 -12.08
C PHE A 50 1.54 -5.79 -12.11
N LEU A 51 2.13 -6.30 -13.21
CA LEU A 51 2.49 -7.71 -13.34
C LEU A 51 3.77 -8.10 -12.58
N PHE A 52 4.68 -7.14 -12.40
CA PHE A 52 5.94 -7.34 -11.66
C PHE A 52 5.83 -7.10 -10.16
N ILE A 53 4.63 -6.78 -9.63
CA ILE A 53 4.41 -6.86 -8.18
C ILE A 53 4.61 -8.34 -7.79
N PRO A 54 5.59 -8.67 -6.93
CA PRO A 54 5.79 -10.04 -6.52
C PRO A 54 4.50 -10.56 -5.89
N ARG A 55 3.87 -11.52 -6.57
CA ARG A 55 2.78 -12.33 -6.03
C ARG A 55 3.39 -13.31 -5.03
N GLY A 56 3.85 -12.79 -3.90
CA GLY A 56 4.20 -13.60 -2.74
C GLY A 56 2.96 -14.32 -2.23
N LYS A 57 3.13 -15.41 -1.48
CA LYS A 57 2.01 -16.03 -0.79
C LYS A 57 1.62 -15.16 0.42
N ALA A 58 0.41 -15.36 0.93
CA ALA A 58 0.06 -14.79 2.22
C ALA A 58 1.01 -15.34 3.29
N ALA A 59 1.44 -14.50 4.22
CA ALA A 59 2.24 -14.95 5.35
C ALA A 59 1.42 -15.88 6.25
N ASP A 60 2.06 -16.95 6.71
CA ASP A 60 1.53 -17.78 7.79
C ASP A 60 1.86 -17.09 9.11
N ILE A 61 0.87 -17.04 10.01
CA ILE A 61 0.96 -16.32 11.27
C ILE A 61 0.56 -17.27 12.38
N LEU A 62 1.40 -17.39 13.39
CA LEU A 62 1.11 -18.10 14.63
C LEU A 62 1.23 -17.11 15.79
N VAL A 63 0.35 -17.23 16.78
CA VAL A 63 0.42 -16.49 18.04
C VAL A 63 0.60 -17.52 19.14
N ARG A 64 1.68 -17.41 19.92
CA ARG A 64 2.07 -18.44 20.91
C ARG A 64 2.10 -19.86 20.31
N GLY A 65 2.53 -20.00 19.05
CA GLY A 65 2.58 -21.29 18.33
C GLY A 65 1.22 -21.80 17.79
N GLU A 66 0.12 -21.08 18.03
CA GLU A 66 -1.22 -21.46 17.57
C GLU A 66 -1.72 -20.59 16.42
N ASN A 67 -2.60 -21.11 15.57
CA ASN A 67 -3.13 -20.39 14.42
C ASN A 67 -4.40 -19.59 14.79
N PRO A 68 -4.37 -18.23 14.80
CA PRO A 68 -5.50 -17.39 15.20
C PRO A 68 -6.69 -17.43 14.23
N SER A 69 -6.55 -18.06 13.05
CA SER A 69 -7.64 -18.29 12.10
C SER A 69 -8.60 -19.40 12.54
N VAL A 70 -8.12 -20.34 13.37
CA VAL A 70 -8.87 -21.55 13.74
C VAL A 70 -9.75 -21.28 14.95
N SER A 71 -9.19 -20.64 15.98
CA SER A 71 -9.88 -20.25 17.20
C SER A 71 -9.20 -19.04 17.84
N PRO A 72 -9.93 -18.24 18.63
CA PRO A 72 -9.31 -17.20 19.46
C PRO A 72 -8.28 -17.79 20.43
N ILE A 73 -7.18 -17.08 20.62
CA ILE A 73 -6.04 -17.47 21.46
C ILE A 73 -6.01 -16.56 22.69
N ALA A 74 -6.16 -17.12 23.88
CA ALA A 74 -6.10 -16.40 25.15
C ALA A 74 -4.67 -15.93 25.46
N ILE A 75 -4.52 -14.73 26.03
CA ILE A 75 -3.20 -14.17 26.36
C ILE A 75 -2.80 -14.32 27.84
N THR A 76 -3.73 -14.59 28.77
CA THR A 76 -3.32 -14.89 30.15
C THR A 76 -2.56 -16.21 30.24
N SER A 77 -1.42 -16.17 30.94
CA SER A 77 -0.67 -17.36 31.35
C SER A 77 -1.46 -18.08 32.46
N GLU A 78 -1.48 -19.41 32.49
CA GLU A 78 -2.12 -20.14 33.59
C GLU A 78 -1.51 -19.82 34.96
N ASP A 79 -0.24 -19.40 34.98
CA ASP A 79 0.48 -18.97 36.18
C ASP A 79 -0.03 -17.63 36.76
N ASP A 80 -0.65 -16.76 35.94
CA ASP A 80 -1.17 -15.45 36.35
C ASP A 80 -2.55 -15.53 37.04
N LYS A 81 -3.21 -16.71 37.01
CA LYS A 81 -4.55 -16.90 37.59
C LYS A 81 -4.54 -16.92 39.13
N ASN A 82 -3.37 -17.02 39.76
CA ASN A 82 -3.23 -17.11 41.21
C ASN A 82 -2.99 -15.76 41.92
N ASP A 83 -2.69 -14.67 41.20
CA ASP A 83 -2.48 -13.36 41.82
C ASP A 83 -3.75 -12.50 41.78
N ALA A 84 -4.62 -12.75 42.75
CA ALA A 84 -5.88 -12.03 42.97
C ALA A 84 -5.68 -10.61 43.57
N VAL A 85 -4.69 -9.86 43.08
CA VAL A 85 -4.52 -8.43 43.40
C VAL A 85 -4.19 -7.65 42.12
N ARG A 86 -5.15 -7.59 41.20
CA ARG A 86 -5.12 -6.62 40.09
C ARG A 86 -5.49 -5.22 40.62
N THR A 87 -4.58 -4.59 41.35
CA THR A 87 -4.64 -3.16 41.67
C THR A 87 -4.32 -2.35 40.42
N HIS A 88 -5.33 -1.77 39.76
CA HIS A 88 -5.28 -0.63 38.80
C HIS A 88 -3.92 -0.25 38.18
N ALA A 89 -3.17 -1.22 37.70
CA ALA A 89 -1.92 -1.02 37.00
C ALA A 89 -2.23 -1.25 35.53
N PHE A 90 -1.73 -0.37 34.68
CA PHE A 90 -1.73 -0.57 33.24
C PHE A 90 -0.97 -1.87 32.96
N GLU A 91 -1.71 -2.94 32.62
CA GLU A 91 -1.12 -4.24 32.28
C GLU A 91 -0.60 -4.15 30.85
N VAL A 92 0.69 -4.44 30.67
CA VAL A 92 1.27 -4.52 29.32
C VAL A 92 1.20 -5.96 28.88
N ALA A 93 0.39 -6.23 27.86
CA ALA A 93 0.35 -7.53 27.21
C ALA A 93 1.52 -7.65 26.24
N GLU A 94 2.34 -8.68 26.42
CA GLU A 94 3.40 -9.06 25.49
C GLU A 94 2.99 -10.34 24.74
N ILE A 95 2.75 -10.19 23.44
CA ILE A 95 2.17 -11.22 22.59
C ILE A 95 3.21 -11.66 21.57
N PRO A 96 3.81 -12.86 21.71
CA PRO A 96 4.74 -13.38 20.72
C PRO A 96 3.98 -13.81 19.47
N VAL A 97 4.43 -13.31 18.32
CA VAL A 97 3.85 -13.62 17.02
C VAL A 97 4.96 -14.13 16.10
N GLU A 98 4.76 -15.33 15.57
CA GLU A 98 5.63 -15.93 14.57
C GLU A 98 5.04 -15.66 13.19
N ILE A 99 5.86 -15.11 12.30
CA ILE A 99 5.48 -14.81 10.93
C ILE A 99 6.38 -15.61 10.02
N THR A 100 5.78 -16.44 9.16
CA THR A 100 6.48 -17.18 8.11
C THR A 100 6.11 -16.57 6.76
N ALA A 101 7.08 -15.95 6.09
CA ALA A 101 6.88 -15.22 4.85
C ALA A 101 8.01 -15.51 3.85
N ASP A 102 7.65 -15.63 2.57
CA ASP A 102 8.57 -15.89 1.46
C ASP A 102 9.04 -14.61 0.74
N ALA A 103 8.50 -13.45 1.14
CA ALA A 103 8.80 -12.16 0.59
C ALA A 103 8.84 -11.07 1.67
N LYS A 104 9.34 -9.89 1.29
CA LYS A 104 9.34 -8.70 2.14
C LYS A 104 7.92 -8.43 2.65
N THR A 105 7.81 -8.32 3.97
CA THR A 105 6.55 -8.21 4.69
C THR A 105 6.61 -7.01 5.63
N THR A 106 5.54 -6.22 5.64
CA THR A 106 5.38 -5.10 6.56
C THR A 106 4.42 -5.50 7.66
N VAL A 107 4.83 -5.30 8.90
CA VAL A 107 4.00 -5.46 10.10
C VAL A 107 3.71 -4.09 10.66
N SER A 108 2.44 -3.77 10.89
CA SER A 108 2.04 -2.51 11.52
C SER A 108 0.99 -2.74 12.59
N VAL A 109 0.95 -1.88 13.60
CA VAL A 109 -0.02 -1.95 14.69
C VAL A 109 -0.84 -0.68 14.78
N SER A 110 -2.12 -0.80 15.16
CA SER A 110 -2.96 0.37 15.44
C SER A 110 -2.61 1.05 16.75
N ASP A 111 -2.11 0.28 17.71
CA ASP A 111 -1.61 0.74 19.00
C ASP A 111 -0.55 -0.23 19.54
N GLY A 112 0.21 0.22 20.53
CA GLY A 112 1.33 -0.51 21.08
C GLY A 112 2.56 -0.43 20.20
N THR A 113 3.45 -1.42 20.36
CA THR A 113 4.70 -1.49 19.60
C THR A 113 5.01 -2.92 19.19
N VAL A 114 5.78 -3.06 18.11
CA VAL A 114 6.37 -4.31 17.65
C VAL A 114 7.89 -4.24 17.70
N SER A 115 8.53 -5.35 17.99
CA SER A 115 10.00 -5.51 17.96
C SER A 115 10.39 -6.92 17.54
N LEU A 116 11.55 -7.10 16.89
CA LEU A 116 12.08 -8.43 16.57
C LEU A 116 12.64 -9.11 17.83
N VAL A 117 12.26 -10.38 18.03
CA VAL A 117 12.82 -11.22 19.09
C VAL A 117 14.26 -11.63 18.72
N GLY A 118 15.17 -11.60 19.70
CA GLY A 118 16.54 -12.13 19.56
C GLY A 118 17.54 -11.26 18.80
N LYS A 119 17.12 -10.15 18.18
CA LYS A 119 18.04 -9.12 17.67
C LYS A 119 18.17 -8.00 18.70
N ASN A 120 19.36 -7.90 19.31
CA ASN A 120 19.66 -6.82 20.26
C ASN A 120 19.39 -5.45 19.62
N ALA A 121 18.46 -4.71 20.24
CA ALA A 121 18.17 -3.30 20.03
C ALA A 121 17.51 -2.88 18.71
N GLU A 122 16.67 -3.73 18.09
CA GLU A 122 15.67 -3.15 17.20
C GLU A 122 14.66 -2.37 18.04
N LYS A 123 14.57 -1.07 17.78
CA LYS A 123 13.76 -0.14 18.59
C LYS A 123 12.29 -0.46 18.36
N ALA A 124 11.57 -0.72 19.45
CA ALA A 124 10.12 -0.87 19.44
C ALA A 124 9.47 0.26 18.62
N SER A 125 8.64 -0.13 17.64
CA SER A 125 8.04 0.78 16.66
C SER A 125 6.59 0.41 16.41
N SER A 126 5.82 1.31 15.80
CA SER A 126 4.45 1.01 15.34
C SER A 126 4.43 0.24 14.01
N GLU A 127 5.57 0.16 13.32
CA GLU A 127 5.73 -0.51 12.03
C GLU A 127 7.13 -1.11 11.92
N LEU A 128 7.21 -2.32 11.37
CA LEU A 128 8.42 -3.10 11.20
C LEU A 128 8.42 -3.78 9.83
N GLU A 129 9.55 -3.72 9.12
CA GLU A 129 9.76 -4.50 7.90
C GLU A 129 10.57 -5.76 8.20
N ILE A 130 10.09 -6.90 7.73
CA ILE A 130 10.78 -8.20 7.81
C ILE A 130 11.00 -8.75 6.40
N ASP A 131 12.20 -9.27 6.14
CA ASP A 131 12.52 -9.80 4.81
C ASP A 131 12.10 -11.27 4.63
N ARG A 132 11.97 -12.02 5.74
CA ARG A 132 11.68 -13.45 5.80
C ARG A 132 11.02 -13.79 7.14
N ASN A 133 10.93 -15.08 7.44
CA ASN A 133 10.48 -15.62 8.72
C ASN A 133 11.09 -14.85 9.90
N ALA A 134 10.22 -14.41 10.79
CA ALA A 134 10.59 -13.62 11.95
C ALA A 134 9.66 -13.94 13.11
N GLU A 135 10.21 -13.86 14.30
CA GLU A 135 9.45 -13.82 15.54
C GLU A 135 9.45 -12.36 16.03
N ILE A 136 8.27 -11.84 16.31
CA ILE A 136 8.09 -10.49 16.83
C ILE A 136 7.40 -10.55 18.19
N LEU A 137 7.63 -9.52 18.99
CA LEU A 137 6.88 -9.26 20.20
C LEU A 137 5.95 -8.06 19.96
N TRP A 138 4.65 -8.28 20.07
CA TRP A 138 3.64 -7.23 20.04
C TRP A 138 3.27 -6.85 21.47
N SER A 139 3.59 -5.61 21.86
CA SER A 139 3.37 -5.09 23.20
C SER A 139 2.25 -4.05 23.20
N VAL A 140 1.20 -4.27 23.99
CA VAL A 140 0.00 -3.40 24.06
C VAL A 140 -0.32 -3.06 25.52
N VAL A 141 -0.66 -1.80 25.78
CA VAL A 141 -1.12 -1.37 27.11
C VAL A 141 -2.63 -1.61 27.22
N LEU A 142 -3.04 -2.51 28.11
CA LEU A 142 -4.44 -2.88 28.32
C LEU A 142 -5.10 -1.94 29.33
N ALA A 143 -5.56 -0.79 28.84
CA ALA A 143 -6.21 0.22 29.69
C ALA A 143 -7.74 0.07 29.77
N ASN A 144 -8.37 -0.47 28.72
CA ASN A 144 -9.83 -0.46 28.55
C ASN A 144 -10.30 -1.71 27.79
N THR A 145 -11.22 -2.46 28.38
CA THR A 145 -11.75 -3.72 27.80
C THR A 145 -12.63 -3.51 26.57
N ASN A 146 -13.09 -2.28 26.30
CA ASN A 146 -13.89 -1.95 25.12
C ASN A 146 -13.05 -1.62 23.88
N GLU A 147 -11.72 -1.64 23.99
CA GLU A 147 -10.81 -1.33 22.90
C GLU A 147 -10.44 -2.58 22.08
N GLU A 148 -10.31 -2.38 20.77
CA GLU A 148 -9.75 -3.37 19.85
C GLU A 148 -8.39 -2.86 19.37
N PHE A 149 -7.36 -3.67 19.56
CA PHE A 149 -6.02 -3.40 19.04
C PHE A 149 -5.75 -4.32 17.88
N THR A 150 -5.12 -3.81 16.82
CA THR A 150 -4.88 -4.60 15.61
C THR A 150 -3.40 -4.66 15.25
N LEU A 151 -3.01 -5.82 14.74
CA LEU A 151 -1.72 -6.06 14.11
C LEU A 151 -1.97 -6.50 12.66
N THR A 152 -1.47 -5.73 11.72
CA THR A 152 -1.62 -5.98 10.28
C THR A 152 -0.32 -6.53 9.73
N VAL A 153 -0.39 -7.67 9.05
CA VAL A 153 0.74 -8.27 8.33
C VAL A 153 0.45 -8.20 6.84
N LYS A 154 1.28 -7.48 6.10
CA LYS A 154 1.13 -7.28 4.66
C LYS A 154 2.31 -7.86 3.90
N THR A 155 2.04 -8.83 3.02
CA THR A 155 3.02 -9.49 2.16
C THR A 155 2.57 -9.38 0.70
N GLY A 156 3.26 -8.54 -0.08
CA GLY A 156 2.83 -8.22 -1.46
C GLY A 156 1.40 -7.64 -1.49
N ASN A 157 0.48 -8.36 -2.15
CA ASN A 157 -0.94 -8.02 -2.25
C ASN A 157 -1.82 -8.70 -1.18
N HIS A 158 -1.24 -9.51 -0.31
CA HIS A 158 -1.96 -10.17 0.77
C HIS A 158 -1.85 -9.36 2.06
N SER A 159 -2.96 -9.28 2.78
CA SER A 159 -3.04 -8.62 4.08
C SER A 159 -3.81 -9.51 5.03
N ARG A 160 -3.24 -9.75 6.20
CA ARG A 160 -3.89 -10.46 7.31
C ARG A 160 -3.91 -9.52 8.51
N VAL A 161 -5.01 -9.54 9.26
CA VAL A 161 -5.20 -8.62 10.39
C VAL A 161 -5.55 -9.46 11.61
N LEU A 162 -4.72 -9.38 12.64
CA LEU A 162 -5.04 -9.89 13.97
C LEU A 162 -5.70 -8.79 14.79
N ALA A 163 -6.69 -9.18 15.59
CA ALA A 163 -7.35 -8.32 16.55
C ALA A 163 -7.15 -8.89 17.96
N LEU A 164 -6.67 -8.05 18.87
CA LEU A 164 -6.65 -8.26 20.30
C LEU A 164 -7.88 -7.57 20.89
N VAL A 165 -8.75 -8.35 21.51
CA VAL A 165 -10.02 -7.88 22.09
C VAL A 165 -10.26 -8.56 23.44
N PHE A 166 -11.00 -7.90 24.32
CA PHE A 166 -11.48 -8.53 25.53
C PHE A 166 -12.71 -9.41 25.23
N ASP A 167 -12.64 -10.69 25.57
CA ASP A 167 -13.76 -11.63 25.49
C ASP A 167 -14.45 -11.71 26.85
N GLU A 168 -15.64 -11.12 26.97
CA GLU A 168 -16.45 -11.14 28.19
C GLU A 168 -16.88 -12.56 28.60
N GLY A 169 -17.04 -13.48 27.63
CA GLY A 169 -17.42 -14.87 27.90
C GLY A 169 -16.29 -15.67 28.54
N ALA A 170 -15.05 -15.42 28.10
CA ALA A 170 -13.85 -16.01 28.69
C ALA A 170 -13.32 -15.20 29.89
N ASN A 171 -13.78 -13.96 30.06
CA ASN A 171 -13.23 -12.95 30.97
C ASN A 171 -11.72 -12.79 30.80
N ASP A 172 -11.26 -12.80 29.54
CA ASP A 172 -9.86 -12.68 29.18
C ASP A 172 -9.67 -11.94 27.85
N TRP A 173 -8.48 -11.41 27.65
CA TRP A 173 -8.04 -10.89 26.36
C TRP A 173 -7.71 -12.05 25.41
N VAL A 174 -8.17 -11.95 24.16
CA VAL A 174 -7.96 -12.96 23.14
C VAL A 174 -7.47 -12.33 21.84
N VAL A 175 -6.58 -13.03 21.15
CA VAL A 175 -6.14 -12.72 19.80
C VAL A 175 -6.93 -13.58 18.81
N ARG A 176 -7.50 -12.95 17.79
CA ARG A 176 -8.21 -13.65 16.70
C ARG A 176 -7.88 -13.02 15.35
N GLU A 177 -8.00 -13.79 14.27
CA GLU A 177 -7.91 -13.19 12.94
C GLU A 177 -9.22 -12.47 12.58
N LYS A 178 -9.09 -11.28 12.02
CA LYS A 178 -10.21 -10.51 11.48
C LYS A 178 -10.48 -10.96 10.05
N SER A 179 -11.64 -11.55 9.82
CA SER A 179 -12.09 -11.92 8.47
C SER A 179 -12.18 -10.68 7.57
N ALA A 180 -11.61 -10.76 6.36
CA ALA A 180 -11.86 -9.75 5.33
C ALA A 180 -13.33 -9.84 4.90
N TYR A 181 -14.05 -8.73 4.96
CA TYR A 181 -15.42 -8.60 4.45
C TYR A 181 -15.44 -8.49 2.93
#